data_AF-A0A0Q1BM36-F1
#
_entry.id   AF-A0A0Q1BM36-F1
#
_cell.length_a   1.000
_cell.length_b   1.000
_cell.length_c   1.000
_cell.angle_alpha   90.00
_cell.angle_beta   90.00
_cell.angle_gamma   90.00
#
_symmetry.space_group_name_H-M   'P 1'
#
loop_
_entity.id
_entity.type
_entity.pdbx_description
1 polymer ?
#
loop_
_entity_poly.entity_id
_entity_poly.type
_entity_poly.pdbx_seq_one_letter_code
_entity_poly.pdbx_strand_id
1 'polypeptide(L)'
;MKEKVIFDTNVVRNPEINTFLGGREILERFLDEADIVIPDTVIQEIKRQKRSSLVSNKTKFLTNPFHKLIGVDEANTKSFDVEVYIQKLLDEETIPFETIDLKDHNVLAQIKELAILKKAPFESGEGTDKGFKDALIYFSILEYLQEIPNKYVFVFAKDLRFREALANHPNIIIIDSYEDFKKYGISQFYDDYFIGKINSELGVNISKDNIKEYWYNINDNIVILIEFEEQEYVIETDSGEIVSSCARNEYISLIDNIVMTSSFNQTDEIVDKLLPFTAFLNNEEILKILNASWKNNQIRWIIEKPQLKELLGPLFESRKEIIDDAEVLSFLKEKFE
;
A
#
# COMPACT_ATOMS: atom_id res chain seq x y z
N MET A 1 -5.63 -15.21 0.28
CA MET A 1 -4.67 -14.14 0.61
C MET A 1 -5.43 -13.04 1.33
N LYS A 2 -4.97 -12.53 2.47
CA LYS A 2 -5.63 -11.40 3.14
C LYS A 2 -4.96 -10.09 2.74
N GLU A 3 -5.77 -9.08 2.53
CA GLU A 3 -5.29 -7.73 2.21
C GLU A 3 -4.63 -7.13 3.45
N LYS A 4 -3.62 -6.27 3.28
CA LYS A 4 -3.01 -5.57 4.41
C LYS A 4 -3.64 -4.18 4.52
N VAL A 5 -4.17 -3.84 5.69
CA VAL A 5 -4.75 -2.51 5.95
C VAL A 5 -3.97 -1.84 7.08
N ILE A 6 -3.33 -0.73 6.73
CA ILE A 6 -2.51 0.08 7.63
C ILE A 6 -3.37 1.18 8.25
N PHE A 7 -3.38 1.26 9.58
CA PHE A 7 -4.18 2.25 10.31
C PHE A 7 -3.31 3.35 10.93
N ASP A 8 -3.72 4.61 10.72
CA ASP A 8 -3.17 5.76 11.46
C ASP A 8 -3.77 5.86 12.88
N THR A 9 -3.04 6.54 13.77
CA THR A 9 -3.40 6.86 15.14
C THR A 9 -4.83 7.34 15.27
N ASN A 10 -5.31 8.22 14.39
CA ASN A 10 -6.65 8.81 14.53
C ASN A 10 -7.78 7.77 14.54
N VAL A 11 -7.59 6.63 13.85
CA VAL A 11 -8.59 5.57 13.76
C VAL A 11 -8.55 4.66 14.99
N VAL A 12 -7.34 4.30 15.42
CA VAL A 12 -7.11 3.34 16.50
C VAL A 12 -6.89 4.00 17.87
N ARG A 13 -7.12 5.30 17.98
CA ARG A 13 -6.95 6.07 19.22
C ARG A 13 -7.98 5.65 20.27
N ASN A 14 -7.50 5.19 21.42
CA ASN A 14 -8.32 5.04 22.62
C ASN A 14 -7.76 5.86 23.79
N PRO A 15 -8.37 7.01 24.14
CA PRO A 15 -7.96 7.79 25.31
C PRO A 15 -8.39 7.13 26.64
N GLU A 16 -9.31 6.16 26.60
CA GLU A 16 -9.76 5.41 27.77
C GLU A 16 -8.77 4.31 28.15
N ILE A 17 -9.01 3.69 29.31
CA ILE A 17 -8.10 2.72 29.94
C ILE A 17 -8.67 1.29 29.96
N ASN A 18 -9.78 1.05 29.27
CA ASN A 18 -10.46 -0.24 29.19
C ASN A 18 -9.79 -1.22 28.22
N THR A 19 -9.23 -0.73 27.12
CA THR A 19 -8.57 -1.52 26.07
C THR A 19 -7.37 -0.76 25.51
N PHE A 20 -6.46 -1.44 24.81
CA PHE A 20 -5.31 -0.78 24.22
C PHE A 20 -5.71 0.04 22.99
N LEU A 21 -6.31 -0.62 21.99
CA LEU A 21 -6.76 0.01 20.75
C LEU A 21 -8.17 0.60 20.85
N GLY A 22 -8.39 1.69 20.12
CA GLY A 22 -9.70 2.30 19.88
C GLY A 22 -10.29 1.84 18.56
N GLY A 23 -11.44 2.41 18.18
CA GLY A 23 -12.05 2.12 16.88
C GLY A 23 -12.41 0.64 16.67
N ARG A 24 -12.69 -0.10 17.75
CA ARG A 24 -12.86 -1.56 17.71
C ARG A 24 -13.90 -2.03 16.69
N GLU A 25 -15.04 -1.35 16.61
CA GLU A 25 -16.08 -1.65 15.62
C GLU A 25 -15.56 -1.58 14.17
N ILE A 26 -14.69 -0.61 13.87
CA ILE A 26 -14.06 -0.50 12.55
C ILE A 26 -13.09 -1.66 12.38
N LEU A 27 -12.15 -1.86 13.30
CA LEU A 27 -11.13 -2.90 13.20
C LEU A 27 -11.73 -4.30 13.07
N GLU A 28 -12.77 -4.61 13.85
CA GLU A 28 -13.47 -5.90 13.82
C GLU A 28 -14.10 -6.19 12.45
N ARG A 29 -14.60 -5.18 11.73
CA ARG A 29 -15.11 -5.36 10.35
C ARG A 29 -14.01 -5.77 9.38
N PHE A 30 -12.78 -5.30 9.59
CA PHE A 30 -11.65 -5.63 8.71
C PHE A 30 -11.04 -7.01 9.00
N LEU A 31 -11.18 -7.54 10.21
CA LEU A 31 -10.54 -8.81 10.62
C LEU A 31 -10.92 -10.02 9.75
N ASP A 32 -12.12 -10.02 9.18
CA ASP A 32 -12.57 -11.12 8.33
C ASP A 32 -11.81 -11.20 7.01
N GLU A 33 -11.35 -10.06 6.47
CA GLU A 33 -10.93 -9.92 5.08
C GLU A 33 -9.51 -9.37 4.92
N ALA A 34 -9.00 -8.69 5.94
CA ALA A 34 -7.71 -8.06 5.97
C ALA A 34 -6.93 -8.38 7.23
N ASP A 35 -5.61 -8.37 7.12
CA ASP A 35 -4.73 -8.28 8.27
C ASP A 35 -4.54 -6.81 8.63
N ILE A 36 -4.72 -6.51 9.92
CA ILE A 36 -4.52 -5.18 10.48
C ILE A 36 -3.03 -4.95 10.67
N VAL A 37 -2.53 -3.83 10.16
CA VAL A 37 -1.14 -3.40 10.31
C VAL A 37 -1.14 -2.04 11.01
N ILE A 38 -0.31 -1.89 12.04
CA ILE A 38 -0.19 -0.65 12.81
C ILE A 38 1.29 -0.23 12.88
N PRO A 39 1.66 0.98 12.44
CA PRO A 39 3.02 1.46 12.59
C PRO A 39 3.44 1.59 14.08
N ASP A 40 4.68 1.27 14.45
CA ASP A 40 5.15 1.41 15.84
C ASP A 40 5.02 2.86 16.33
N THR A 41 5.26 3.84 15.46
CA THR A 41 5.03 5.27 15.78
C THR A 41 3.61 5.52 16.30
N VAL A 42 2.60 4.84 15.76
CA VAL A 42 1.21 4.89 16.23
C VAL A 42 1.06 4.23 17.60
N ILE A 43 1.66 3.04 17.79
CA ILE A 43 1.67 2.32 19.08
C ILE A 43 2.30 3.19 20.18
N GLN A 44 3.46 3.79 19.92
CA GLN A 44 4.15 4.69 20.87
C GLN A 44 3.32 5.92 21.19
N GLU A 45 2.61 6.47 20.19
CA GLU A 45 1.70 7.58 20.42
C GLU A 45 0.54 7.20 21.35
N ILE A 46 -0.11 6.05 21.13
CA ILE A 46 -1.18 5.54 22.01
C ILE A 46 -0.64 5.34 23.44
N LYS A 47 0.53 4.71 23.60
CA LYS A 47 1.19 4.54 24.90
C LYS A 47 1.39 5.89 25.61
N ARG A 48 1.93 6.89 24.90
CA ARG A 48 2.18 8.23 25.45
C ARG A 48 0.89 8.95 25.86
N GLN A 49 -0.16 8.83 25.06
CA GLN A 49 -1.47 9.42 25.37
C GLN A 49 -2.08 8.78 26.63
N LYS A 50 -2.10 7.44 26.71
CA LYS A 50 -2.59 6.71 27.89
C LYS A 50 -1.79 7.02 29.15
N ARG A 51 -0.46 7.08 29.04
CA ARG A 51 0.43 7.48 30.14
C ARG A 51 0.05 8.85 30.68
N SER A 52 -0.10 9.83 29.78
CA SER A 52 -0.46 11.20 30.15
C SER A 52 -1.81 11.26 30.87
N SER A 53 -2.79 10.50 30.39
CA SER A 53 -4.12 10.36 31.00
C SER A 53 -4.05 9.71 32.40
N LEU A 54 -3.38 8.56 32.52
CA LEU A 54 -3.25 7.81 33.78
C LEU A 54 -2.48 8.58 34.84
N VAL A 55 -1.37 9.23 34.50
CA VAL A 55 -0.60 10.07 35.44
C VAL A 55 -1.44 11.25 35.93
N SER A 56 -2.18 11.90 35.03
CA SER A 56 -3.09 13.01 35.38
C SER A 56 -4.19 12.52 36.32
N ASN A 57 -4.83 11.39 36.01
CA ASN A 57 -5.89 10.82 36.83
C ASN A 57 -5.40 10.34 38.20
N LYS A 58 -4.23 9.69 38.26
CA LYS A 58 -3.55 9.30 39.51
C LYS A 58 -3.29 10.53 40.40
N THR A 59 -2.79 11.61 39.81
CA THR A 59 -2.53 12.85 40.54
C THR A 59 -3.83 13.48 41.06
N LYS A 60 -4.87 13.56 40.23
CA LYS A 60 -6.19 14.08 40.62
C LYS A 60 -6.84 13.24 41.71
N PHE A 61 -6.67 11.93 41.68
CA PHE A 61 -7.20 11.02 42.68
C PHE A 61 -6.50 11.21 44.03
N LEU A 62 -5.17 11.30 44.04
CA LEU A 62 -4.38 11.54 45.26
C LEU A 62 -4.65 12.91 45.90
N THR A 63 -4.92 13.94 45.10
CA THR A 63 -5.23 15.29 45.62
C THR A 63 -6.70 15.48 45.99
N ASN A 64 -7.57 14.54 45.64
CA ASN A 64 -9.00 14.64 45.94
C ASN A 64 -9.24 14.51 47.47
N PRO A 65 -9.95 15.45 48.11
CA PRO A 65 -10.28 15.36 49.53
C PRO A 65 -10.99 14.05 49.92
N PHE A 66 -11.83 13.51 49.04
CA PHE A 66 -12.52 12.24 49.27
C PHE A 66 -11.55 11.07 49.45
N HIS A 67 -10.42 11.04 48.74
CA HIS A 67 -9.39 9.99 48.88
C HIS A 67 -8.97 9.80 50.34
N LYS A 68 -8.80 10.91 51.07
CA LYS A 68 -8.44 10.91 52.48
C LYS A 68 -9.62 10.54 53.37
N LEU A 69 -10.82 11.03 53.05
CA LEU A 69 -12.04 10.79 53.82
C LEU A 69 -12.46 9.32 53.86
N ILE A 70 -12.29 8.59 52.75
CA ILE A 70 -12.60 7.16 52.67
C ILE A 70 -11.42 6.26 53.04
N GLY A 71 -10.28 6.84 53.47
CA GLY A 71 -9.14 6.09 53.99
C GLY A 71 -8.44 5.20 52.96
N VAL A 72 -8.38 5.61 51.69
CA VAL A 72 -7.64 4.85 50.66
C VAL A 72 -6.14 4.87 50.98
N ASP A 73 -5.48 3.73 50.82
CA ASP A 73 -4.04 3.60 50.98
C ASP A 73 -3.28 4.44 49.95
N GLU A 74 -2.68 5.52 50.43
CA GLU A 74 -1.90 6.45 49.63
C GLU A 74 -0.59 5.82 49.14
N ALA A 75 0.02 4.91 49.91
CA ALA A 75 1.27 4.25 49.54
C ALA A 75 1.04 3.31 48.35
N ASN A 76 -0.03 2.51 48.40
CA ASN A 76 -0.41 1.61 47.31
C ASN A 76 -0.77 2.40 46.02
N THR A 77 -1.53 3.48 46.16
CA THR A 77 -1.89 4.34 45.02
C THR A 77 -0.65 4.98 44.40
N LYS A 78 0.34 5.41 45.20
CA LYS A 78 1.62 5.93 44.71
C LYS A 78 2.48 4.87 44.03
N SER A 79 2.47 3.63 44.52
CA SER A 79 3.22 2.52 43.91
C SER A 79 2.62 1.98 42.61
N PHE A 80 1.40 2.38 42.22
CA PHE A 80 0.81 1.99 40.95
C PHE A 80 1.73 2.37 39.78
N ASP A 81 2.20 1.36 39.05
CA ASP A 81 3.08 1.51 37.89
C ASP A 81 2.25 1.65 36.62
N VAL A 82 2.31 2.85 36.04
CA VAL A 82 1.57 3.21 34.83
C VAL A 82 2.10 2.47 33.61
N GLU A 83 3.41 2.24 33.51
CA GLU A 83 4.01 1.61 32.33
C GLU A 83 3.68 0.12 32.28
N VAL A 84 3.77 -0.57 33.43
CA VAL A 84 3.38 -1.99 33.55
C VAL A 84 1.92 -2.18 33.20
N TYR A 85 1.04 -1.26 33.63
CA TYR A 85 -0.38 -1.35 33.31
C TYR A 85 -0.66 -1.11 31.81
N ILE A 86 0.02 -0.16 31.17
CA ILE A 86 -0.13 0.08 29.72
C ILE A 86 0.39 -1.12 28.93
N GLN A 87 1.50 -1.72 29.33
CA GLN A 87 2.02 -2.92 28.68
C GLN A 87 1.05 -4.09 28.84
N LYS A 88 0.45 -4.26 30.03
CA LYS A 88 -0.60 -5.25 30.25
C LYS A 88 -1.79 -5.05 29.31
N LEU A 89 -2.25 -3.82 29.09
CA LEU A 89 -3.33 -3.54 28.13
C LEU A 89 -2.97 -3.98 26.71
N LEU A 90 -1.71 -3.75 26.29
CA LEU A 90 -1.21 -4.16 25.00
C LEU A 90 -1.13 -5.69 24.87
N ASP A 91 -0.64 -6.37 25.91
CA ASP A 91 -0.53 -7.84 25.95
C ASP A 91 -1.89 -8.54 26.00
N GLU A 92 -2.90 -7.89 26.59
CA GLU A 92 -4.29 -8.35 26.67
C GLU A 92 -5.15 -7.90 25.46
N GLU A 93 -4.56 -7.24 24.46
CA GLU A 93 -5.29 -6.82 23.27
C GLU A 93 -5.77 -8.05 22.49
N THR A 94 -7.06 -8.05 22.15
CA THR A 94 -7.74 -9.19 21.52
C THR A 94 -7.86 -9.04 20.02
N ILE A 95 -7.73 -7.83 19.48
CA ILE A 95 -7.65 -7.60 18.05
C ILE A 95 -6.21 -7.93 17.60
N PRO A 96 -5.99 -8.95 16.76
CA PRO A 96 -4.67 -9.24 16.23
C PRO A 96 -4.23 -8.14 15.27
N PHE A 97 -2.98 -7.72 15.38
CA PHE A 97 -2.36 -6.78 14.44
C PHE A 97 -0.86 -7.07 14.28
N GLU A 98 -0.34 -6.74 13.11
CA GLU A 98 1.07 -6.71 12.79
C GLU A 98 1.63 -5.31 13.06
N THR A 99 2.86 -5.22 13.55
CA THR A 99 3.54 -3.93 13.76
C THR A 99 4.63 -3.73 12.72
N ILE A 100 4.63 -2.56 12.07
CA ILE A 100 5.69 -2.15 11.13
C ILE A 100 6.46 -0.97 11.70
N ASP A 101 7.75 -0.89 11.42
CA ASP A 101 8.60 0.20 11.87
C ASP A 101 9.63 0.56 10.81
N LEU A 102 10.10 1.80 10.84
CA LEU A 102 11.13 2.31 9.96
C LEU A 102 12.49 1.74 10.38
N LYS A 103 13.10 0.91 9.52
CA LYS A 103 14.41 0.29 9.80
C LYS A 103 15.52 1.08 9.11
N ASP A 104 15.29 1.58 7.90
CA ASP A 104 16.26 2.43 7.21
C ASP A 104 16.21 3.89 7.67
N HIS A 105 17.22 4.30 8.42
CA HIS A 105 17.33 5.65 8.96
C HIS A 105 17.93 6.67 7.96
N ASN A 106 18.35 6.23 6.77
CA ASN A 106 18.85 7.13 5.72
C ASN A 106 17.77 8.06 5.19
N VAL A 107 16.48 7.72 5.36
CA VAL A 107 15.34 8.57 4.99
C VAL A 107 15.26 9.86 5.79
N LEU A 108 16.00 10.01 6.91
CA LEU A 108 16.03 11.24 7.71
C LEU A 108 16.40 12.48 6.89
N ALA A 109 17.28 12.34 5.89
CA ALA A 109 17.61 13.43 4.99
C ALA A 109 16.39 13.87 4.16
N GLN A 110 15.61 12.91 3.68
CA GLN A 110 14.40 13.15 2.89
C GLN A 110 13.29 13.74 3.76
N ILE A 111 13.09 13.24 4.98
CA ILE A 111 12.13 13.82 5.96
C ILE A 111 12.46 15.29 6.21
N LYS A 112 13.73 15.63 6.40
CA LYS A 112 14.16 17.03 6.59
C LYS A 112 13.86 17.88 5.36
N GLU A 113 14.09 17.37 4.16
CA GLU A 113 13.78 18.08 2.92
C GLU A 113 12.28 18.33 2.79
N LEU A 114 11.43 17.33 3.05
CA LEU A 114 9.97 17.50 3.05
C LEU A 114 9.53 18.57 4.06
N ALA A 115 10.12 18.58 5.25
CA ALA A 115 9.80 19.55 6.30
C ALA A 115 10.18 20.99 5.93
N ILE A 116 11.38 21.18 5.34
CA ILE A 116 11.89 22.49 4.89
C ILE A 116 11.04 23.02 3.75
N LEU A 117 10.70 22.15 2.79
CA LEU A 117 9.90 22.52 1.62
C LEU A 117 8.39 22.55 1.89
N LYS A 118 7.95 22.22 3.13
CA LYS A 118 6.53 22.12 3.53
C LYS A 118 5.70 21.24 2.58
N LYS A 119 6.34 20.18 2.09
CA LYS A 119 5.71 19.15 1.26
C LYS A 119 4.96 18.16 2.13
N ALA A 120 3.88 17.59 1.60
CA ALA A 120 3.16 16.51 2.25
C ALA A 120 4.13 15.39 2.71
N PRO A 121 3.95 14.83 3.92
CA PRO A 121 2.81 14.99 4.82
C PRO A 121 2.89 16.18 5.79
N PHE A 122 3.81 17.13 5.60
CA PHE A 122 3.90 18.34 6.44
C PHE A 122 2.82 19.37 6.08
N GLU A 123 2.33 20.08 7.11
CA GLU A 123 1.43 21.21 6.94
C GLU A 123 2.08 22.36 6.16
N SER A 124 1.31 23.08 5.33
CA SER A 124 1.82 24.19 4.49
C SER A 124 1.98 25.51 5.24
N GLY A 125 1.49 25.60 6.48
CA GLY A 125 1.51 26.83 7.26
C GLY A 125 2.91 27.30 7.66
N GLU A 126 3.12 28.62 7.70
CA GLU A 126 4.34 29.20 8.28
C GLU A 126 4.40 28.94 9.79
N GLY A 127 5.56 28.51 10.28
CA GLY A 127 5.81 28.30 11.72
C GLY A 127 5.28 26.99 12.31
N THR A 128 4.82 26.03 11.49
CA THR A 128 4.41 24.69 11.95
C THR A 128 5.28 23.59 11.34
N ASP A 129 5.80 22.69 12.18
CA ASP A 129 6.47 21.45 11.75
C ASP A 129 5.59 20.21 12.00
N LYS A 130 4.26 20.44 12.07
CA LYS A 130 3.27 19.37 12.13
C LYS A 130 3.36 18.54 10.84
N GLY A 131 3.40 17.22 11.01
CA GLY A 131 3.62 16.26 9.93
C GLY A 131 4.82 15.33 10.16
N PHE A 132 5.68 15.59 11.15
CA PHE A 132 6.87 14.75 11.38
C PHE A 132 6.51 13.29 11.70
N LYS A 133 5.47 13.06 12.51
CA LYS A 133 4.99 11.70 12.81
C LYS A 133 4.39 11.04 11.57
N ASP A 134 3.61 11.79 10.80
CA ASP A 134 3.01 11.33 9.56
C ASP A 134 4.09 10.98 8.53
N ALA A 135 5.23 11.70 8.53
CA ALA A 135 6.40 11.39 7.71
C ALA A 135 7.09 10.07 8.14
N LEU A 136 7.22 9.82 9.46
CA LEU A 136 7.74 8.54 9.94
C LEU A 136 6.84 7.38 9.53
N ILE A 137 5.52 7.54 9.66
CA ILE A 137 4.55 6.54 9.21
C ILE A 137 4.65 6.34 7.70
N TYR A 138 4.68 7.43 6.92
CA TYR A 138 4.84 7.40 5.46
C TYR A 138 6.05 6.56 5.04
N PHE A 139 7.25 6.84 5.57
CA PHE A 139 8.45 6.08 5.21
C PHE A 139 8.42 4.63 5.71
N SER A 140 7.79 4.37 6.87
CA SER A 140 7.58 2.99 7.34
C SER A 140 6.72 2.19 6.36
N ILE A 141 5.69 2.81 5.79
CA ILE A 141 4.82 2.18 4.76
C ILE A 141 5.63 1.90 3.49
N LEU A 142 6.41 2.88 3.02
CA LEU A 142 7.23 2.71 1.81
C LEU A 142 8.26 1.59 1.95
N GLU A 143 8.92 1.49 3.10
CA GLU A 143 9.86 0.40 3.38
C GLU A 143 9.13 -0.94 3.44
N TYR A 144 7.99 -1.01 4.15
CA TYR A 144 7.19 -2.23 4.25
C TYR A 144 6.68 -2.75 2.90
N LEU A 145 6.34 -1.86 1.96
CA LEU A 145 5.95 -2.23 0.60
C LEU A 145 7.02 -3.06 -0.14
N GLN A 146 8.30 -2.84 0.18
CA GLN A 146 9.40 -3.60 -0.41
C GLN A 146 9.55 -5.00 0.20
N GLU A 147 8.96 -5.23 1.37
CA GLU A 147 9.07 -6.50 2.12
C GLU A 147 7.92 -7.48 1.83
N ILE A 148 6.78 -6.98 1.34
CA ILE A 148 5.59 -7.81 1.10
C ILE A 148 5.53 -8.34 -0.35
N PRO A 149 5.11 -9.61 -0.56
CA PRO A 149 5.04 -10.20 -1.90
C PRO A 149 4.10 -9.45 -2.86
N ASN A 150 2.95 -9.02 -2.35
CA ASN A 150 1.91 -8.41 -3.18
C ASN A 150 2.22 -6.96 -3.55
N LYS A 151 3.19 -6.32 -2.89
CA LYS A 151 3.54 -4.90 -3.05
C LYS A 151 2.31 -3.96 -3.05
N TYR A 152 1.18 -4.34 -2.46
CA TYR A 152 -0.03 -3.50 -2.38
C TYR A 152 -0.55 -3.47 -0.95
N VAL A 153 -0.90 -2.27 -0.48
CA VAL A 153 -1.49 -2.07 0.85
C VAL A 153 -2.64 -1.07 0.78
N PHE A 154 -3.60 -1.23 1.68
CA PHE A 154 -4.60 -0.22 1.97
C PHE A 154 -4.11 0.65 3.12
N VAL A 155 -4.29 1.96 3.02
CA VAL A 155 -3.99 2.87 4.13
C VAL A 155 -5.26 3.61 4.51
N PHE A 156 -5.69 3.40 5.75
CA PHE A 156 -6.84 4.08 6.32
C PHE A 156 -6.41 5.47 6.81
N ALA A 157 -6.63 6.49 5.97
CA ALA A 157 -6.20 7.86 6.22
C ALA A 157 -7.32 8.87 5.93
N LYS A 158 -7.65 9.68 6.94
CA LYS A 158 -8.57 10.83 6.79
C LYS A 158 -7.86 12.17 6.66
N ASP A 159 -6.59 12.25 7.05
CA ASP A 159 -5.82 13.49 6.99
C ASP A 159 -5.44 13.83 5.54
N LEU A 160 -5.79 15.03 5.08
CA LEU A 160 -5.62 15.44 3.69
C LEU A 160 -4.15 15.45 3.26
N ARG A 161 -3.24 15.91 4.12
CA ARG A 161 -1.81 16.02 3.80
C ARG A 161 -1.15 14.66 3.80
N PHE A 162 -1.55 13.77 4.71
CA PHE A 162 -1.06 12.41 4.70
C PHE A 162 -1.53 11.66 3.45
N ARG A 163 -2.78 11.84 3.03
CA ARG A 163 -3.29 11.30 1.76
C ARG A 163 -2.53 11.84 0.55
N GLU A 164 -2.28 13.15 0.50
CA GLU A 164 -1.49 13.78 -0.58
C GLU A 164 -0.09 13.16 -0.70
N ALA A 165 0.57 12.85 0.43
CA ALA A 165 1.89 12.21 0.42
C ALA A 165 1.85 10.79 -0.18
N LEU A 166 0.80 10.03 0.13
CA LEU A 166 0.64 8.64 -0.31
C LEU A 166 0.13 8.53 -1.75
N ALA A 167 -0.58 9.54 -2.26
CA ALA A 167 -1.30 9.49 -3.53
C ALA A 167 -0.40 9.27 -4.77
N ASN A 168 0.89 9.58 -4.67
CA ASN A 168 1.83 9.35 -5.77
C ASN A 168 2.20 7.87 -5.92
N HIS A 169 1.98 7.04 -4.90
CA HIS A 169 2.39 5.65 -4.92
C HIS A 169 1.27 4.75 -5.46
N PRO A 170 1.42 4.16 -6.67
CA PRO A 170 0.36 3.33 -7.27
C PRO A 170 0.08 2.07 -6.45
N ASN A 171 1.03 1.69 -5.61
CA ASN A 171 1.00 0.52 -4.73
C ASN A 171 0.25 0.77 -3.39
N ILE A 172 -0.27 1.99 -3.17
CA ILE A 172 -0.98 2.38 -1.96
C ILE A 172 -2.40 2.79 -2.29
N ILE A 173 -3.37 2.06 -1.76
CA ILE A 173 -4.79 2.38 -1.92
C ILE A 173 -5.26 3.12 -0.67
N ILE A 174 -5.60 4.38 -0.84
CA ILE A 174 -6.06 5.24 0.26
C ILE A 174 -7.56 5.06 0.46
N ILE A 175 -7.96 4.69 1.68
CA ILE A 175 -9.37 4.52 2.07
C ILE A 175 -9.71 5.38 3.29
N ASP A 176 -10.98 5.77 3.44
CA ASP A 176 -11.46 6.43 4.66
C ASP A 176 -12.71 5.79 5.29
N SER A 177 -13.17 4.70 4.69
CA SER A 177 -14.29 3.89 5.13
C SER A 177 -14.08 2.41 4.81
N TYR A 178 -14.88 1.54 5.44
CA TYR A 178 -14.89 0.11 5.10
C TYR A 178 -15.55 -0.11 3.73
N GLU A 179 -16.48 0.75 3.35
CA GLU A 179 -17.14 0.72 2.05
C GLU A 179 -16.16 1.02 0.91
N ASP A 180 -15.21 1.96 1.11
CA ASP A 180 -14.10 2.16 0.17
C ASP A 180 -13.19 0.94 0.10
N PHE A 181 -12.87 0.34 1.24
CA PHE A 181 -12.11 -0.90 1.27
C PHE A 181 -12.79 -1.99 0.44
N LYS A 182 -14.11 -2.14 0.54
CA LYS A 182 -14.87 -3.10 -0.27
C LYS A 182 -14.83 -2.79 -1.76
N LYS A 183 -14.84 -1.52 -2.13
CA LYS A 183 -14.82 -1.10 -3.54
C LYS A 183 -13.49 -1.41 -4.22
N TYR A 184 -12.39 -1.18 -3.51
CA TYR A 184 -11.04 -1.37 -4.06
C TYR A 184 -10.41 -2.70 -3.67
N GLY A 185 -11.02 -3.41 -2.72
CA GLY A 185 -10.51 -4.63 -2.15
C GLY A 185 -10.65 -5.80 -3.10
N ILE A 186 -9.63 -6.66 -3.15
CA ILE A 186 -9.69 -7.93 -3.86
C ILE A 186 -10.69 -8.89 -3.24
N SER A 187 -11.09 -8.66 -2.00
CA SER A 187 -12.25 -9.28 -1.34
C SER A 187 -13.46 -9.45 -2.27
N GLN A 188 -13.76 -8.45 -3.11
CA GLN A 188 -14.86 -8.50 -4.10
C GLN A 188 -14.71 -9.60 -5.17
N PHE A 189 -13.48 -10.06 -5.44
CA PHE A 189 -13.20 -11.10 -6.43
C PHE A 189 -13.25 -12.52 -5.84
N TYR A 190 -13.35 -12.64 -4.52
CA TYR A 190 -13.46 -13.94 -3.84
C TYR A 190 -14.89 -14.36 -3.54
N ASP A 191 -15.88 -13.53 -3.87
CA ASP A 191 -17.28 -13.91 -3.70
C ASP A 191 -17.75 -14.90 -4.77
N ASP A 192 -18.72 -15.75 -4.42
CA ASP A 192 -19.22 -16.80 -5.30
C ASP A 192 -19.81 -16.25 -6.61
N TYR A 193 -20.27 -14.99 -6.59
CA TYR A 193 -20.87 -14.34 -7.75
C TYR A 193 -19.80 -13.98 -8.80
N PHE A 194 -18.71 -13.36 -8.38
CA PHE A 194 -17.60 -13.00 -9.25
C PHE A 194 -16.83 -14.23 -9.74
N ILE A 195 -16.59 -15.22 -8.87
CA ILE A 195 -16.01 -16.51 -9.28
C ILE A 195 -16.90 -17.18 -10.33
N GLY A 196 -18.23 -17.11 -10.19
CA GLY A 196 -19.17 -17.58 -11.20
C GLY A 196 -19.04 -16.86 -12.55
N LYS A 197 -18.78 -15.55 -12.54
CA LYS A 197 -18.50 -14.77 -13.77
C LYS A 197 -17.20 -15.24 -14.42
N ILE A 198 -16.12 -15.38 -13.66
CA ILE A 198 -14.83 -15.85 -14.18
C ILE A 198 -14.98 -17.24 -14.83
N ASN A 199 -15.65 -18.16 -14.13
CA ASN A 199 -15.90 -19.51 -14.63
C ASN A 199 -16.67 -19.49 -15.96
N SER A 200 -17.61 -18.55 -16.11
CA SER A 200 -18.37 -18.38 -17.35
C SER A 200 -17.52 -17.80 -18.48
N GLU A 201 -16.69 -16.81 -18.18
CA GLU A 201 -15.80 -16.13 -19.14
C GLU A 201 -14.72 -17.07 -19.68
N LEU A 202 -14.02 -17.76 -18.78
CA LEU A 202 -12.90 -18.62 -19.13
C LEU A 202 -13.33 -20.05 -19.51
N GLY A 203 -14.58 -20.45 -19.23
CA GLY A 203 -15.05 -21.82 -19.44
C GLY A 203 -14.41 -22.85 -18.50
N VAL A 204 -13.95 -22.40 -17.32
CA VAL A 204 -13.28 -23.23 -16.30
C VAL A 204 -14.13 -23.32 -15.03
N ASN A 205 -13.71 -24.14 -14.07
CA ASN A 205 -14.34 -24.20 -12.75
C ASN A 205 -13.29 -23.99 -11.65
N ILE A 206 -12.92 -22.73 -11.46
CA ILE A 206 -12.00 -22.30 -10.43
C ILE A 206 -12.71 -22.06 -9.10
N SER A 207 -11.91 -22.01 -8.05
CA SER A 207 -12.25 -21.55 -6.71
C SER A 207 -11.39 -20.35 -6.33
N LYS A 208 -11.69 -19.72 -5.18
CA LYS A 208 -10.87 -18.64 -4.62
C LYS A 208 -9.37 -18.97 -4.46
N ASP A 209 -9.03 -20.25 -4.29
CA ASP A 209 -7.64 -20.69 -4.08
C ASP A 209 -6.82 -20.71 -5.39
N ASN A 210 -7.50 -20.57 -6.54
CA ASN A 210 -6.89 -20.44 -7.85
C ASN A 210 -6.46 -19.00 -8.17
N ILE A 211 -6.99 -18.01 -7.46
CA ILE A 211 -6.53 -16.61 -7.58
C ILE A 211 -5.17 -16.50 -6.87
N LYS A 212 -4.11 -16.20 -7.63
CA LYS A 212 -2.73 -16.19 -7.12
C LYS A 212 -2.27 -14.80 -6.76
N GLU A 213 -2.44 -13.87 -7.69
CA GLU A 213 -1.92 -12.52 -7.58
C GLU A 213 -2.89 -11.53 -8.21
N TYR A 214 -2.68 -10.26 -7.92
CA TYR A 214 -3.36 -9.17 -8.59
C TYR A 214 -2.45 -7.95 -8.66
N TRP A 215 -2.71 -7.06 -9.61
CA TRP A 215 -2.03 -5.78 -9.73
C TRP A 215 -2.93 -4.76 -10.40
N TYR A 216 -2.54 -3.49 -10.32
CA TYR A 216 -3.17 -2.44 -11.10
C TYR A 216 -2.41 -2.29 -12.41
N ASN A 217 -3.12 -2.17 -13.52
CA ASN A 217 -2.52 -1.96 -14.84
C ASN A 217 -2.34 -0.47 -15.16
N ILE A 218 -1.96 -0.17 -16.40
CA ILE A 218 -1.71 1.20 -16.88
C ILE A 218 -2.97 2.08 -16.96
N ASN A 219 -4.16 1.48 -16.88
CA ASN A 219 -5.45 2.16 -16.89
C ASN A 219 -6.05 2.26 -15.48
N ASP A 220 -5.29 1.91 -14.43
CA ASP A 220 -5.75 1.79 -13.04
C ASP A 220 -6.87 0.75 -12.82
N ASN A 221 -7.03 -0.18 -13.76
CA ASN A 221 -7.90 -1.35 -13.62
C ASN A 221 -7.18 -2.45 -12.85
N ILE A 222 -7.94 -3.31 -12.17
CA ILE A 222 -7.38 -4.45 -11.44
C ILE A 222 -7.25 -5.64 -12.38
N VAL A 223 -6.05 -6.18 -12.49
CA VAL A 223 -5.76 -7.43 -13.20
C VAL A 223 -5.57 -8.54 -12.19
N ILE A 224 -6.24 -9.66 -12.40
CA ILE A 224 -6.21 -10.84 -11.54
C ILE A 224 -5.49 -11.97 -12.26
N LEU A 225 -4.49 -12.56 -11.61
CA LEU A 225 -3.81 -13.76 -12.08
C LEU A 225 -4.46 -15.00 -11.48
N ILE A 226 -4.86 -15.91 -12.35
CA ILE A 226 -5.53 -17.15 -12.02
C ILE A 226 -4.70 -18.31 -12.54
N GLU A 227 -4.40 -19.26 -11.66
CA GLU A 227 -3.72 -20.49 -12.03
C GLU A 227 -4.68 -21.68 -11.87
N PHE A 228 -4.93 -22.36 -12.98
CA PHE A 228 -5.80 -23.53 -13.05
C PHE A 228 -5.22 -24.55 -14.02
N GLU A 229 -5.06 -25.80 -13.57
CA GLU A 229 -4.54 -26.90 -14.39
C GLU A 229 -3.23 -26.56 -15.14
N GLU A 230 -2.27 -25.96 -14.42
CA GLU A 230 -0.96 -25.52 -14.97
C GLU A 230 -1.05 -24.44 -16.07
N GLN A 231 -2.21 -23.79 -16.21
CA GLN A 231 -2.42 -22.63 -17.08
C GLN A 231 -2.63 -21.37 -16.26
N GLU A 232 -2.00 -20.29 -16.70
CA GLU A 232 -2.16 -18.97 -16.12
C GLU A 232 -3.06 -18.10 -17.00
N TYR A 233 -4.08 -17.51 -16.40
CA TYR A 233 -4.98 -16.56 -17.02
C TYR A 233 -4.86 -15.21 -16.32
N VAL A 234 -4.97 -14.14 -17.10
CA VAL A 234 -5.08 -12.79 -16.59
C VAL A 234 -6.45 -12.22 -16.95
N ILE A 235 -7.10 -11.60 -15.98
CA ILE A 235 -8.42 -10.99 -16.14
C ILE A 235 -8.34 -9.54 -15.72
N GLU A 236 -8.58 -8.63 -16.66
CA GLU A 236 -8.74 -7.21 -16.37
C GLU A 236 -10.16 -6.94 -15.89
N THR A 237 -10.27 -6.17 -14.81
CA THR A 237 -11.53 -5.81 -14.20
C THR A 237 -11.60 -4.30 -13.96
N ASP A 238 -12.77 -3.73 -14.21
CA ASP A 238 -13.14 -2.37 -13.83
C ASP A 238 -14.36 -2.45 -12.93
N SER A 239 -14.22 -1.97 -11.69
CA SER A 239 -15.33 -1.85 -10.75
C SER A 239 -16.11 -3.17 -10.53
N GLY A 240 -15.40 -4.30 -10.53
CA GLY A 240 -15.98 -5.64 -10.33
C GLY A 240 -16.58 -6.28 -11.60
N GLU A 241 -16.48 -5.63 -12.75
CA GLU A 241 -16.88 -6.19 -14.05
C GLU A 241 -15.66 -6.61 -14.86
N ILE A 242 -15.78 -7.75 -15.56
CA ILE A 242 -14.73 -8.26 -16.44
C ILE A 242 -14.70 -7.39 -17.70
N VAL A 243 -13.55 -6.77 -17.96
CA VAL A 243 -13.30 -5.94 -19.15
C VAL A 243 -12.71 -6.79 -20.27
N SER A 244 -11.69 -7.58 -19.93
CA SER A 244 -10.97 -8.41 -20.87
C SER A 244 -10.27 -9.57 -20.15
N SER A 245 -9.98 -10.64 -20.87
CA SER A 245 -9.23 -11.79 -20.35
C SER A 245 -8.34 -12.40 -21.43
N CYS A 246 -7.23 -13.00 -21.04
CA CYS A 246 -6.40 -13.83 -21.93
C CYS A 246 -5.57 -14.85 -21.14
N ALA A 247 -5.02 -15.84 -21.84
CA ALA A 247 -4.02 -16.70 -21.25
C ALA A 247 -2.66 -15.96 -21.22
N ARG A 248 -1.97 -16.01 -20.07
CA ARG A 248 -0.71 -15.28 -19.87
C ARG A 248 0.39 -15.73 -20.83
N ASN A 249 0.34 -16.98 -21.26
CA ASN A 249 1.25 -17.53 -22.26
C ASN A 249 1.14 -16.87 -23.65
N GLU A 250 0.04 -16.17 -23.94
CA GLU A 250 -0.16 -15.46 -25.22
C GLU A 250 0.79 -14.27 -25.37
N TYR A 251 1.18 -13.62 -24.27
CA TYR A 251 2.00 -12.40 -24.32
C TYR A 251 3.31 -12.48 -23.56
N ILE A 252 3.46 -13.38 -22.57
CA ILE A 252 4.67 -13.39 -21.71
C ILE A 252 5.97 -13.52 -22.51
N SER A 253 5.96 -14.34 -23.58
CA SER A 253 7.12 -14.54 -24.45
C SER A 253 7.43 -13.31 -25.30
N LEU A 254 6.44 -12.47 -25.61
CA LEU A 254 6.62 -11.23 -26.36
C LEU A 254 7.45 -10.20 -25.58
N ILE A 255 7.32 -10.21 -24.24
CA ILE A 255 8.11 -9.34 -23.35
C ILE A 255 9.60 -9.71 -23.45
N ASP A 256 9.92 -10.98 -23.32
CA ASP A 256 11.32 -11.44 -23.45
C ASP A 256 11.86 -11.18 -24.86
N ASN A 257 11.03 -11.37 -25.89
CA ASN A 257 11.39 -11.11 -27.27
C ASN A 257 11.67 -9.62 -27.54
N ILE A 258 10.87 -8.69 -27.01
CA ILE A 258 11.12 -7.26 -27.22
C ILE A 258 12.42 -6.85 -26.52
N VAL A 259 12.67 -7.35 -25.31
CA VAL A 259 13.91 -7.06 -24.56
C VAL A 259 15.14 -7.54 -25.31
N MET A 260 15.07 -8.71 -25.95
CA MET A 260 16.19 -9.34 -26.66
C MET A 260 16.23 -9.07 -28.17
N THR A 261 15.36 -8.20 -28.70
CA THR A 261 15.28 -7.95 -30.14
C THR A 261 16.62 -7.50 -30.72
N SER A 262 16.97 -8.04 -31.89
CA SER A 262 18.25 -7.78 -32.57
C SER A 262 18.11 -7.11 -33.94
N SER A 263 16.89 -6.82 -34.39
CA SER A 263 16.65 -6.13 -35.66
C SER A 263 15.42 -5.23 -35.61
N PHE A 264 15.45 -4.12 -36.35
CA PHE A 264 14.35 -3.15 -36.35
C PHE A 264 13.01 -3.74 -36.83
N ASN A 265 13.03 -4.59 -37.86
CA ASN A 265 11.79 -5.22 -38.36
C ASN A 265 11.19 -6.16 -37.31
N GLN A 266 12.03 -6.94 -36.64
CA GLN A 266 11.59 -7.80 -35.55
C GLN A 266 11.03 -6.99 -34.38
N THR A 267 11.66 -5.86 -34.04
CA THR A 267 11.14 -4.94 -33.02
C THR A 267 9.74 -4.46 -33.38
N ASP A 268 9.51 -3.97 -34.60
CA ASP A 268 8.20 -3.48 -35.04
C ASP A 268 7.15 -4.60 -34.95
N GLU A 269 7.45 -5.81 -35.43
CA GLU A 269 6.53 -6.96 -35.35
C GLU A 269 6.17 -7.38 -33.92
N ILE A 270 7.13 -7.30 -32.99
CA ILE A 270 6.88 -7.66 -31.58
C ILE A 270 6.04 -6.57 -30.91
N VAL A 271 6.33 -5.29 -31.18
CA VAL A 271 5.57 -4.17 -30.63
C VAL A 271 4.11 -4.28 -31.04
N ASP A 272 3.82 -4.51 -32.32
CA ASP A 272 2.45 -4.66 -32.83
C ASP A 272 1.70 -5.81 -32.15
N LYS A 273 2.39 -6.90 -31.81
CA LYS A 273 1.80 -8.05 -31.10
C LYS A 273 1.64 -7.81 -29.60
N LEU A 274 2.49 -6.99 -28.99
CA LEU A 274 2.49 -6.75 -27.54
C LEU A 274 1.50 -5.64 -27.15
N LEU A 275 1.25 -4.67 -28.02
CA LEU A 275 0.35 -3.53 -27.77
C LEU A 275 -1.03 -3.94 -27.19
N PRO A 276 -1.73 -4.96 -27.73
CA PRO A 276 -3.02 -5.39 -27.19
C PRO A 276 -2.99 -5.90 -25.75
N PHE A 277 -1.82 -6.29 -25.24
CA PHE A 277 -1.66 -6.90 -23.91
C PHE A 277 -1.10 -5.93 -22.87
N THR A 278 -0.87 -4.67 -23.23
CA THR A 278 -0.31 -3.65 -22.31
C THR A 278 -1.15 -3.46 -21.04
N ALA A 279 -2.47 -3.66 -21.15
CA ALA A 279 -3.41 -3.63 -20.02
C ALA A 279 -3.26 -4.83 -19.07
N PHE A 280 -2.52 -5.88 -19.41
CA PHE A 280 -2.31 -7.01 -18.50
C PHE A 280 -0.95 -6.96 -17.78
N LEU A 281 -0.07 -6.03 -18.13
CA LEU A 281 1.30 -6.07 -17.63
C LEU A 281 1.39 -5.67 -16.17
N ASN A 282 2.14 -6.45 -15.38
CA ASN A 282 2.47 -6.09 -14.00
C ASN A 282 3.69 -5.15 -13.94
N ASN A 283 3.99 -4.61 -12.76
CA ASN A 283 5.10 -3.66 -12.58
C ASN A 283 6.46 -4.22 -13.01
N GLU A 284 6.74 -5.51 -12.78
CA GLU A 284 8.01 -6.13 -13.13
C GLU A 284 8.15 -6.30 -14.65
N GLU A 285 7.06 -6.68 -15.31
CA GLU A 285 6.94 -6.79 -16.76
C GLU A 285 7.11 -5.43 -17.44
N ILE A 286 6.44 -4.39 -16.92
CA ILE A 286 6.60 -3.00 -17.40
C ILE A 286 8.05 -2.54 -17.23
N LEU A 287 8.64 -2.75 -16.06
CA LEU A 287 10.03 -2.36 -15.80
C LEU A 287 11.02 -3.08 -16.72
N LYS A 288 10.81 -4.36 -17.04
CA LYS A 288 11.64 -5.08 -18.02
C LYS A 288 11.62 -4.38 -19.38
N ILE A 289 10.44 -3.99 -19.87
CA ILE A 289 10.27 -3.31 -21.16
C ILE A 289 10.92 -1.92 -21.13
N LEU A 290 10.63 -1.12 -20.09
CA LEU A 290 11.17 0.24 -19.97
C LEU A 290 12.70 0.23 -19.85
N ASN A 291 13.28 -0.70 -19.10
CA ASN A 291 14.73 -0.85 -19.01
C ASN A 291 15.38 -1.22 -20.35
N ALA A 292 14.69 -1.99 -21.20
CA ALA A 292 15.20 -2.35 -22.50
C ALA A 292 15.31 -1.16 -23.46
N SER A 293 14.54 -0.09 -23.25
CA SER A 293 14.62 1.14 -24.05
C SER A 293 16.00 1.79 -24.06
N TRP A 294 16.75 1.66 -22.95
CA TRP A 294 18.13 2.15 -22.82
C TRP A 294 19.16 1.04 -23.05
N LYS A 295 18.91 -0.15 -22.49
CA LYS A 295 19.87 -1.27 -22.45
C LYS A 295 19.99 -1.99 -23.79
N ASN A 296 18.94 -1.98 -24.61
CA ASN A 296 18.97 -2.55 -25.95
C ASN A 296 19.21 -1.44 -27.00
N ASN A 297 20.38 -1.49 -27.66
CA ASN A 297 20.75 -0.54 -28.71
C ASN A 297 19.74 -0.47 -29.86
N GLN A 298 19.10 -1.58 -30.21
CA GLN A 298 18.10 -1.60 -31.27
C GLN A 298 16.93 -0.71 -30.89
N ILE A 299 16.33 -0.93 -29.72
CA ILE A 299 15.20 -0.12 -29.24
C ILE A 299 15.62 1.34 -29.11
N ARG A 300 16.77 1.59 -28.47
CA ARG A 300 17.29 2.94 -28.23
C ARG A 300 17.43 3.76 -29.52
N TRP A 301 17.90 3.14 -30.61
CA TRP A 301 18.11 3.82 -31.88
C TRP A 301 16.83 4.19 -32.61
N ILE A 302 15.74 3.46 -32.38
CA ILE A 302 14.45 3.67 -33.07
C ILE A 302 13.34 4.13 -32.14
N ILE A 303 13.64 4.57 -30.91
CA ILE A 303 12.64 4.96 -29.91
C ILE A 303 11.69 6.06 -30.38
N GLU A 304 12.10 6.88 -31.34
CA GLU A 304 11.27 7.94 -31.92
C GLU A 304 10.19 7.40 -32.89
N LYS A 305 10.22 6.11 -33.24
CA LYS A 305 9.20 5.50 -34.10
C LYS A 305 7.82 5.55 -33.42
N PRO A 306 6.74 5.87 -34.17
CA PRO A 306 5.39 5.97 -33.61
C PRO A 306 4.95 4.76 -32.79
N GLN A 307 5.15 3.55 -33.29
CA GLN A 307 4.76 2.30 -32.60
C GLN A 307 5.48 2.13 -31.26
N LEU A 308 6.77 2.47 -31.19
CA LEU A 308 7.52 2.40 -29.93
C LEU A 308 7.07 3.47 -28.95
N LYS A 309 6.67 4.65 -29.42
CA LYS A 309 6.07 5.68 -28.54
C LYS A 309 4.71 5.25 -28.02
N GLU A 310 3.90 4.61 -28.85
CA GLU A 310 2.58 4.08 -28.47
C GLU A 310 2.70 2.98 -27.42
N LEU A 311 3.74 2.15 -27.50
CA LEU A 311 4.04 1.15 -26.46
C LEU A 311 4.66 1.79 -25.21
N LEU A 312 5.77 2.51 -25.34
CA LEU A 312 6.58 2.93 -24.19
C LEU A 312 6.03 4.15 -23.46
N GLY A 313 5.37 5.07 -24.16
CA GLY A 313 4.84 6.30 -23.57
C GLY A 313 3.84 6.03 -22.44
N PRO A 314 2.75 5.28 -22.69
CA PRO A 314 1.77 4.93 -21.65
C PRO A 314 2.38 4.14 -20.49
N LEU A 315 3.30 3.21 -20.78
CA LEU A 315 4.02 2.45 -19.76
C LEU A 315 4.89 3.36 -18.88
N PHE A 316 5.58 4.32 -19.50
CA PHE A 316 6.41 5.28 -18.78
C PHE A 316 5.57 6.22 -17.92
N GLU A 317 4.54 6.84 -18.48
CA GLU A 317 3.71 7.78 -17.72
C GLU A 317 3.03 7.12 -16.52
N SER A 318 2.53 5.88 -16.70
CA SER A 318 1.86 5.16 -15.62
C SER A 318 2.81 4.64 -14.53
N ARG A 319 4.11 4.45 -14.82
CA ARG A 319 5.05 3.74 -13.91
C ARG A 319 6.44 4.39 -13.79
N LYS A 320 6.60 5.67 -14.13
CA LYS A 320 7.90 6.36 -14.02
C LYS A 320 8.46 6.42 -12.60
N GLU A 321 7.61 6.33 -11.58
CA GLU A 321 8.01 6.39 -10.17
C GLU A 321 8.73 5.12 -9.68
N ILE A 322 8.52 3.98 -10.34
CA ILE A 322 9.13 2.69 -9.94
C ILE A 322 10.44 2.40 -10.69
N ILE A 323 10.94 3.34 -11.51
CA ILE A 323 12.18 3.17 -12.27
C ILE A 323 13.38 3.57 -11.41
N ASP A 324 14.11 2.57 -10.92
CA ASP A 324 15.29 2.79 -10.05
C ASP A 324 16.56 3.16 -10.83
N ASP A 325 16.64 2.78 -12.11
CA ASP A 325 17.82 3.01 -12.95
C ASP A 325 17.84 4.47 -13.44
N ALA A 326 18.71 5.27 -12.84
CA ALA A 326 18.79 6.72 -13.10
C ALA A 326 19.09 7.07 -14.56
N GLU A 327 19.86 6.24 -15.28
CA GLU A 327 20.14 6.46 -16.71
C GLU A 327 18.89 6.22 -17.55
N VAL A 328 18.18 5.12 -17.27
CA VAL A 328 16.91 4.78 -17.94
C VAL A 328 15.87 5.88 -17.69
N LEU A 329 15.71 6.30 -16.44
CA LEU A 329 14.76 7.35 -16.07
C LEU A 329 15.09 8.68 -16.75
N SER A 330 16.35 9.11 -16.74
CA SER A 330 16.78 10.33 -17.41
C SER A 330 16.54 10.27 -18.92
N PHE A 331 16.83 9.13 -19.54
CA PHE A 331 16.63 8.92 -20.97
C PHE A 331 15.15 8.96 -21.35
N LEU A 332 14.29 8.26 -20.61
CA LEU A 332 12.85 8.23 -20.90
C LEU A 332 12.20 9.60 -20.70
N LYS A 333 12.62 10.37 -19.68
CA LYS A 333 12.18 11.75 -19.49
C LYS A 333 12.49 12.62 -20.71
N GLU A 334 13.70 12.54 -21.26
CA GLU A 334 14.06 13.30 -22.48
C GLU A 334 13.17 12.95 -23.68
N LYS A 335 12.59 11.74 -23.71
CA LYS A 335 11.83 11.22 -24.85
C LYS A 335 10.33 11.41 -24.74
N PHE A 336 9.80 11.48 -23.53
CA PHE A 336 8.36 11.44 -23.27
C PHE A 336 7.84 12.62 -22.44
N GLU A 337 8.69 13.39 -21.74
CA GLU A 337 8.36 14.66 -21.07
C GLU A 337 8.88 15.86 -21.87
#